data_AF-A0A7C4TFM7-F1
#
_entry.id   AF-A0A7C4TFM7-F1
#
_cell.length_a   1.000
_cell.length_b   1.000
_cell.length_c   1.000
_cell.angle_alpha   90.00
_cell.angle_beta   90.00
_cell.angle_gamma   90.00
#
_symmetry.space_group_name_H-M   'P 1'
#
loop_
_entity.id
_entity.type
_entity.pdbx_description
1 polymer ?
#
loop_
_entity_poly.entity_id
_entity_poly.type
_entity_poly.pdbx_seq_one_letter_code
_entity_poly.pdbx_strand_id
1 'polypeptide(L)'
;MELSILPQSEYEKYGIDPSDVPTGMVVSLNTPPMLEGRYGGNVYGLGAYEAFSGTLRWLGVNEKDVGGKLSYSQLNSLYKRMGLLIRFTKDLKPYYLVPFQIASQFNVEVKFQLQRLSEIITNYKVNHYQQTIRIGIFTNETSVLFHELKARFVDDEVEYISQLTSPNPFDLLIFPEDYWIWFDRITPSEIRSDRKNHRYWIIYILHKIYRLLQEEGNLIFFHKTLLEDDKRRVNIKFQSDLEAKRFLIYSKVRNIEFSYVKAPEKIKLSLADLSRYLIDYHRLMELNIERFLTEGKSLSSVQVEEIELLHTSGYNFSDKAWVSQTEFLDKFMSIFFSLQHKEEIFSDEIKEFWERKFIVEEGWPRVFFSFVLFGVRPTRSRVQWYLKGLAEDQVLTGCRKELVADYRDSFEYVIKVLDTLSQLKHREYPQVLKQFSDRLRLPLESKKRRHRLLEDVLRLQKKRAILEELKNSVNFKNLEGPFSNIFSNLEMLCLMDFQESEIMELLRIVVGHSPFGRIILGKLHEKRLEPILEYAKRLDSDEGLNLFRYLRLMTACELEASLGKPLSASLMKELFELYDKCARYVSNPGPEVEYFTHEGDFISGQALKITV
;
A
#
# COMPACT_ATOMS: atom_id res chain seq x y z
N MET A 1 -2.84 8.87 35.47
CA MET A 1 -1.65 9.65 35.10
C MET A 1 -1.21 9.13 33.75
N GLU A 2 -1.05 9.99 32.75
CA GLU A 2 -0.60 9.58 31.41
C GLU A 2 0.91 9.75 31.26
N LEU A 3 1.52 8.91 30.44
CA LEU A 3 2.94 9.00 30.12
C LEU A 3 3.15 9.83 28.85
N SER A 4 4.09 10.78 28.92
CA SER A 4 4.59 11.51 27.75
C SER A 4 5.73 10.70 27.17
N ILE A 5 5.49 10.00 26.07
CA ILE A 5 6.46 9.11 25.41
C ILE A 5 7.22 9.92 24.35
N LEU A 6 8.54 9.88 24.40
CA LEU A 6 9.40 10.58 23.47
C LEU A 6 9.70 9.69 22.25
N PRO A 7 9.40 10.13 21.01
CA PRO A 7 9.75 9.37 19.81
C PRO A 7 11.28 9.36 19.58
N GLN A 8 11.79 8.27 19.01
CA GLN A 8 13.24 8.07 18.80
C GLN A 8 13.88 9.15 17.92
N SER A 9 13.13 9.72 16.97
CA SER A 9 13.59 10.82 16.12
C SER A 9 14.00 12.08 16.91
N GLU A 10 13.56 12.22 18.16
CA GLU A 10 13.93 13.35 19.02
C GLU A 10 15.07 13.06 19.98
N TYR A 11 15.56 11.82 20.07
CA TYR A 11 16.56 11.42 21.07
C TYR A 11 17.83 12.26 20.99
N GLU A 12 18.29 12.57 19.79
CA GLU A 12 19.47 13.40 19.54
C GLU A 12 19.32 14.80 20.17
N LYS A 13 18.11 15.40 20.11
CA LYS A 13 17.84 16.71 20.72
C LYS A 13 18.07 16.70 22.22
N TYR A 14 17.79 15.57 22.89
CA TYR A 14 17.92 15.39 24.32
C TYR A 14 19.27 14.79 24.76
N GLY A 15 20.15 14.46 23.80
CA GLY A 15 21.41 13.75 24.08
C GLY A 15 21.19 12.32 24.56
N ILE A 16 20.13 11.68 24.10
CA ILE A 16 19.81 10.28 24.40
C ILE A 16 20.41 9.42 23.30
N ASP A 17 21.23 8.44 23.68
CA ASP A 17 21.73 7.43 22.75
C ASP A 17 20.65 6.34 22.58
N PRO A 18 20.14 6.07 21.36
CA PRO A 18 19.18 4.99 21.14
C PRO A 18 19.66 3.61 21.63
N SER A 19 20.98 3.35 21.61
CA SER A 19 21.56 2.09 22.09
C SER A 19 21.49 1.93 23.62
N ASP A 20 21.27 3.03 24.34
CA ASP A 20 21.08 3.03 25.80
C ASP A 20 19.64 2.73 26.23
N VAL A 21 18.69 2.70 25.29
CA VAL A 21 17.30 2.32 25.52
C VAL A 21 17.15 0.82 25.28
N PRO A 22 16.90 0.01 26.31
CA PRO A 22 16.74 -1.44 26.13
C PRO A 22 15.55 -1.78 25.22
N THR A 23 15.70 -2.84 24.44
CA THR A 23 14.60 -3.40 23.66
C THR A 23 13.41 -3.73 24.57
N GLY A 24 12.21 -3.32 24.16
CA GLY A 24 11.00 -3.50 24.97
C GLY A 24 10.64 -2.31 25.87
N MET A 25 11.36 -1.19 25.78
CA MET A 25 11.11 0.02 26.56
C MET A 25 10.93 1.25 25.66
N VAL A 26 10.22 2.24 26.20
CA VAL A 26 10.09 3.59 25.65
C VAL A 26 10.72 4.62 26.59
N VAL A 27 11.14 5.74 26.04
CA VAL A 27 11.56 6.90 26.84
C VAL A 27 10.33 7.72 27.20
N SER A 28 10.18 8.05 28.48
CA SER A 28 9.16 8.97 28.97
C SER A 28 9.78 10.15 29.71
N LEU A 29 9.26 11.35 29.46
CA LEU A 29 9.75 12.58 30.10
C LEU A 29 9.10 12.88 31.45
N ASN A 30 8.00 12.20 31.79
CA ASN A 30 7.33 12.34 33.07
C ASN A 30 7.39 11.04 33.87
N THR A 31 7.31 11.17 35.20
CA THR A 31 7.54 10.05 36.11
C THR A 31 6.42 9.02 35.96
N PRO A 32 6.73 7.77 35.59
CA PRO A 32 5.79 6.67 35.65
C PRO A 32 5.44 6.31 37.11
N PRO A 33 4.28 5.68 37.35
CA PRO A 33 3.96 5.18 38.68
C PRO A 33 4.96 4.12 39.13
N MET A 34 5.05 3.94 40.45
CA MET A 34 6.07 3.12 41.11
C MET A 34 6.09 1.70 40.54
N LEU A 35 7.28 1.23 40.17
CA LEU A 35 7.53 -0.16 39.81
C LEU A 35 8.57 -0.75 40.75
N GLU A 36 8.31 -1.95 41.24
CA GLU A 36 9.23 -2.63 42.15
C GLU A 36 10.53 -3.04 41.43
N GLY A 37 11.65 -2.70 42.04
CA GLY A 37 12.98 -3.03 41.55
C GLY A 37 13.47 -4.39 42.03
N ARG A 38 14.51 -4.89 41.34
CA ARG A 38 15.12 -6.21 41.59
C ARG A 38 15.60 -6.42 43.03
N TYR A 39 15.89 -5.35 43.76
CA TYR A 39 16.39 -5.36 45.13
C TYR A 39 15.37 -4.82 46.16
N GLY A 40 14.08 -4.67 45.77
CA GLY A 40 13.09 -3.92 46.54
C GLY A 40 13.18 -2.40 46.32
N GLY A 41 12.06 -1.68 46.47
CA GLY A 41 11.98 -0.23 46.20
C GLY A 41 11.59 0.12 44.75
N ASN A 42 11.65 1.40 44.37
CA ASN A 42 11.21 1.88 43.04
C ASN A 42 12.35 1.83 42.00
N VAL A 43 12.16 1.20 40.83
CA VAL A 43 13.12 1.22 39.70
C VAL A 43 13.40 2.60 39.12
N TYR A 44 12.50 3.55 39.34
CA TYR A 44 12.63 4.94 38.91
C TYR A 44 13.18 5.86 40.01
N GLY A 45 13.48 5.31 41.19
CA GLY A 45 14.17 5.99 42.26
C GLY A 45 15.56 5.40 42.49
N LEU A 46 16.37 6.06 43.31
CA LEU A 46 17.53 5.41 43.92
C LEU A 46 16.99 4.38 44.92
N GLY A 47 16.81 3.14 44.49
CA GLY A 47 16.31 2.02 45.31
C GLY A 47 17.21 1.73 46.52
N ALA A 48 17.09 2.54 47.56
CA ALA A 48 17.88 2.47 48.78
C ALA A 48 17.00 2.17 50.00
N TYR A 49 16.08 1.20 49.88
CA TYR A 49 15.36 0.66 51.02
C TYR A 49 15.53 -0.86 51.04
N GLU A 50 16.44 -1.36 51.87
CA GLU A 50 16.34 -2.73 52.38
C GLU A 50 15.48 -2.69 53.64
N ALA A 51 14.39 -3.45 53.65
CA ALA A 51 13.62 -3.72 54.85
C ALA A 51 14.35 -4.75 55.72
N PHE A 52 15.40 -4.34 56.43
CA PHE A 52 15.94 -5.13 57.53
C PHE A 52 15.29 -4.66 58.84
N SER A 53 14.42 -5.48 59.42
CA SER A 53 13.90 -5.31 60.80
C SER A 53 13.16 -4.00 61.13
N GLY A 54 12.32 -3.49 60.21
CA GLY A 54 11.28 -2.52 60.56
C GLY A 54 11.72 -1.07 60.77
N THR A 55 12.96 -0.70 60.45
CA THR A 55 13.41 0.71 60.38
C THR A 55 13.92 1.07 58.99
N LEU A 56 13.25 2.02 58.32
CA LEU A 56 13.68 2.60 57.04
C LEU A 56 14.88 3.53 57.28
N ARG A 57 16.05 3.20 56.73
CA ARG A 57 17.25 4.06 56.79
C ARG A 57 17.71 4.44 55.39
N TRP A 58 17.87 5.74 55.15
CA TRP A 58 18.23 6.33 53.86
C TRP A 58 19.74 6.17 53.58
N LEU A 59 20.10 5.71 52.37
CA LEU A 59 21.48 5.60 51.87
C LEU A 59 21.71 6.37 50.55
N GLY A 60 20.85 7.33 50.23
CA GLY A 60 20.89 8.03 48.94
C GLY A 60 22.18 8.85 48.73
N VAL A 61 22.63 8.91 47.48
CA VAL A 61 23.56 9.94 47.01
C VAL A 61 22.72 11.22 46.87
N ASN A 62 22.98 12.28 47.65
CA ASN A 62 22.32 13.56 47.41
C ASN A 62 22.82 14.16 46.08
N GLU A 63 21.96 14.91 45.40
CA GLU A 63 22.35 15.82 44.30
C GLU A 63 23.52 16.74 44.70
N LYS A 64 23.61 17.06 45.99
CA LYS A 64 24.71 17.83 46.61
C LYS A 64 26.02 17.05 46.71
N ASP A 65 25.98 15.71 46.77
CA ASP A 65 27.16 14.84 46.90
C ASP A 65 27.80 14.54 45.54
N VAL A 66 27.06 14.70 44.43
CA VAL A 66 27.55 14.55 43.05
C VAL A 66 28.19 15.83 42.50
N GLY A 67 27.99 16.96 43.21
CA GLY A 67 28.72 18.22 43.08
C GLY A 67 29.30 18.50 41.69
N GLY A 68 28.47 18.84 40.70
CA GLY A 68 28.88 19.45 39.42
C GLY A 68 29.96 18.77 38.58
N LYS A 69 30.42 17.56 38.93
CA LYS A 69 31.62 16.92 38.34
C LYS A 69 31.32 15.75 37.42
N LEU A 70 30.13 15.17 37.47
CA LEU A 70 29.75 14.06 36.59
C LEU A 70 29.01 14.59 35.37
N SER A 71 29.49 14.23 34.17
CA SER A 71 28.74 14.46 32.94
C SER A 71 27.45 13.61 32.95
N TYR A 72 26.44 14.03 32.19
CA TYR A 72 25.20 13.26 32.03
C TYR A 72 25.48 11.80 31.55
N SER A 73 26.52 11.59 30.74
CA SER A 73 26.93 10.24 30.31
C SER A 73 27.48 9.39 31.45
N GLN A 74 28.26 9.98 32.36
CA GLN A 74 28.79 9.30 33.54
C GLN A 74 27.66 8.96 34.53
N LEU A 75 26.70 9.86 34.72
CA LEU A 75 25.48 9.60 35.49
C LEU A 75 24.66 8.47 34.88
N ASN A 76 24.39 8.50 33.58
CA ASN A 76 23.63 7.44 32.90
C ASN A 76 24.34 6.09 32.97
N SER A 77 25.67 6.05 32.85
CA SER A 77 26.46 4.82 33.02
C SER A 77 26.39 4.25 34.43
N LEU A 78 26.38 5.10 35.46
CA LEU A 78 26.19 4.68 36.85
C LEU A 78 24.79 4.09 37.05
N TYR A 79 23.75 4.80 36.62
CA TYR A 79 22.36 4.38 36.77
C TYR A 79 22.04 3.11 35.96
N LYS A 80 22.68 2.94 34.79
CA LYS A 80 22.64 1.70 33.99
C LYS A 80 23.25 0.53 34.75
N ARG A 81 24.41 0.71 35.40
CA ARG A 81 25.05 -0.33 36.23
C ARG A 81 24.22 -0.70 37.47
N MET A 82 23.50 0.26 38.04
CA MET A 82 22.59 0.02 39.18
C MET A 82 21.26 -0.64 38.76
N GLY A 83 21.01 -0.81 37.46
CA GLY A 83 19.75 -1.39 36.96
C GLY A 83 18.53 -0.47 37.12
N LEU A 84 18.75 0.83 37.34
CA LEU A 84 17.66 1.79 37.43
C LEU A 84 17.11 2.13 36.05
N LEU A 85 15.84 2.46 35.98
CA LEU A 85 15.14 2.86 34.76
C LEU A 85 14.99 4.38 34.65
N ILE A 86 15.74 5.16 35.43
CA ILE A 86 15.86 6.61 35.29
C ILE A 86 17.22 6.97 34.69
N ARG A 87 17.22 7.98 33.82
CA ARG A 87 18.38 8.53 33.12
C ARG A 87 18.27 10.05 33.07
N PHE A 88 19.32 10.73 32.62
CA PHE A 88 19.40 12.18 32.53
C PHE A 88 19.72 12.62 31.10
N THR A 89 19.01 13.64 30.64
CA THR A 89 19.28 14.32 29.36
C THR A 89 20.56 15.15 29.45
N LYS A 90 21.00 15.71 28.31
CA LYS A 90 22.13 16.66 28.27
C LYS A 90 21.92 17.89 29.18
N ASP A 91 20.66 18.27 29.44
CA ASP A 91 20.28 19.38 30.33
C ASP A 91 20.15 18.93 31.80
N LEU A 92 20.59 17.72 32.14
CA LEU A 92 20.47 17.10 33.47
C LEU A 92 19.01 16.98 33.96
N LYS A 93 18.03 16.91 33.04
CA LYS A 93 16.65 16.59 33.39
C LYS A 93 16.43 15.08 33.36
N PRO A 94 15.71 14.51 34.34
CA PRO A 94 15.45 13.08 34.35
C PRO A 94 14.50 12.68 33.20
N TYR A 95 14.75 11.51 32.63
CA TYR A 95 13.82 10.77 31.76
C TYR A 95 13.77 9.31 32.23
N TYR A 96 12.68 8.63 31.91
CA TYR A 96 12.35 7.32 32.43
C TYR A 96 12.23 6.30 31.30
N LEU A 97 12.80 5.12 31.49
CA LEU A 97 12.72 3.98 30.58
C LEU A 97 11.53 3.12 31.01
N VAL A 98 10.41 3.22 30.30
CA VAL A 98 9.17 2.56 30.67
C VAL A 98 8.93 1.34 29.78
N PRO A 99 8.73 0.14 30.35
CA PRO A 99 8.32 -1.03 29.56
C PRO A 99 7.03 -0.79 28.77
N PHE A 100 6.92 -1.34 27.55
CA PHE A 100 5.75 -1.16 26.69
C PHE A 100 4.42 -1.56 27.37
N GLN A 101 4.42 -2.67 28.13
CA GLN A 101 3.25 -3.16 28.87
C GLN A 101 2.73 -2.17 29.91
N ILE A 102 3.63 -1.34 30.41
CA ILE A 102 3.32 -0.36 31.46
C ILE A 102 2.89 0.92 30.77
N ALA A 103 3.59 1.31 29.70
CA ALA A 103 3.21 2.44 28.86
C ALA A 103 1.77 2.32 28.33
N SER A 104 1.36 1.13 27.88
CA SER A 104 0.03 0.87 27.34
C SER A 104 -1.09 1.01 28.38
N GLN A 105 -0.83 0.70 29.65
CA GLN A 105 -1.81 0.81 30.73
C GLN A 105 -2.13 2.24 31.13
N PHE A 106 -1.19 3.17 30.88
CA PHE A 106 -1.33 4.58 31.25
C PHE A 106 -1.82 5.48 30.12
N ASN A 107 -1.97 4.95 28.90
CA ASN A 107 -2.56 5.67 27.78
C ASN A 107 -3.92 5.04 27.44
N VAL A 108 -5.01 5.72 27.81
CA VAL A 108 -6.39 5.20 27.68
C VAL A 108 -6.75 4.93 26.22
N GLU A 109 -6.28 5.77 25.32
CA GLU A 109 -6.52 5.65 23.88
C GLU A 109 -5.84 4.40 23.30
N VAL A 110 -4.55 4.19 23.64
CA VAL A 110 -3.81 2.99 23.21
C VAL A 110 -4.46 1.74 23.79
N LYS A 111 -4.85 1.77 25.07
CA LYS A 111 -5.56 0.65 25.71
C LYS A 111 -6.86 0.32 24.98
N PHE A 112 -7.65 1.32 24.63
CA PHE A 112 -8.90 1.16 23.88
C PHE A 112 -8.64 0.54 22.50
N GLN A 113 -7.67 1.08 21.76
CA GLN A 113 -7.31 0.54 20.45
C GLN A 113 -6.85 -0.92 20.53
N LEU A 114 -6.00 -1.24 21.52
CA LEU A 114 -5.53 -2.61 21.75
C LEU A 114 -6.66 -3.58 22.02
N GLN A 115 -7.62 -3.20 22.87
CA GLN A 115 -8.76 -4.06 23.19
C GLN A 115 -9.59 -4.36 21.94
N ARG A 116 -10.00 -3.32 21.20
CA ARG A 116 -10.79 -3.48 19.98
C ARG A 116 -10.07 -4.29 18.90
N LEU A 117 -8.79 -4.00 18.65
CA LEU A 117 -8.00 -4.80 17.70
C LEU A 117 -7.87 -6.25 18.14
N SER A 118 -7.72 -6.51 19.44
CA SER A 118 -7.63 -7.89 19.95
C SER A 118 -8.93 -8.67 19.70
N GLU A 119 -10.09 -8.03 19.91
CA GLU A 119 -11.40 -8.61 19.61
C GLU A 119 -11.53 -8.94 18.12
N ILE A 120 -11.14 -8.01 17.24
CA ILE A 120 -11.21 -8.20 15.78
C ILE A 120 -10.29 -9.34 15.31
N ILE A 121 -9.05 -9.36 15.78
CA ILE A 121 -8.09 -10.41 15.45
C ILE A 121 -8.63 -11.78 15.89
N THR A 122 -9.18 -11.85 17.11
CA THR A 122 -9.77 -13.09 17.64
C THR A 122 -10.97 -13.53 16.80
N ASN A 123 -11.87 -12.61 16.45
CA ASN A 123 -13.03 -12.89 15.61
C ASN A 123 -12.61 -13.34 14.20
N TYR A 124 -11.55 -12.77 13.64
CA TYR A 124 -11.00 -13.21 12.35
C TYR A 124 -10.55 -14.67 12.42
N LYS A 125 -9.75 -15.04 13.44
CA LYS A 125 -9.28 -16.41 13.66
C LYS A 125 -10.43 -17.41 13.74
N VAL A 126 -11.49 -17.04 14.48
CA VAL A 126 -12.70 -17.86 14.63
C VAL A 126 -13.42 -18.02 13.29
N ASN A 127 -13.63 -16.92 12.57
CA ASN A 127 -14.39 -16.92 11.31
C ASN A 127 -13.68 -17.67 10.17
N HIS A 128 -12.34 -17.65 10.15
CA HIS A 128 -11.54 -18.34 9.14
C HIS A 128 -11.00 -19.70 9.61
N TYR A 129 -11.42 -20.18 10.79
CA TYR A 129 -10.98 -21.45 11.39
C TYR A 129 -9.44 -21.60 11.47
N GLN A 130 -8.73 -20.51 11.74
CA GLN A 130 -7.27 -20.48 11.81
C GLN A 130 -6.77 -20.48 13.26
N GLN A 131 -5.79 -21.34 13.57
CA GLN A 131 -5.13 -21.35 14.88
C GLN A 131 -4.05 -20.28 15.00
N THR A 132 -3.34 -20.01 13.91
CA THR A 132 -2.26 -19.03 13.81
C THR A 132 -2.45 -18.18 12.57
N ILE A 133 -2.20 -16.88 12.68
CA ILE A 133 -2.28 -15.94 11.56
C ILE A 133 -1.05 -15.04 11.50
N ARG A 134 -0.88 -14.38 10.38
CA ARG A 134 0.20 -13.45 10.10
C ARG A 134 -0.33 -12.03 9.98
N ILE A 135 0.16 -11.15 10.83
CA ILE A 135 -0.35 -9.79 11.02
C ILE A 135 0.75 -8.78 10.71
N GLY A 136 0.51 -7.93 9.71
CA GLY A 136 1.38 -6.81 9.40
C GLY A 136 0.83 -5.50 9.95
N ILE A 137 1.66 -4.71 10.65
CA ILE A 137 1.25 -3.42 11.21
C ILE A 137 2.08 -2.28 10.61
N PHE A 138 1.43 -1.31 9.98
CA PHE A 138 2.07 -0.12 9.39
C PHE A 138 2.39 0.91 10.45
N THR A 139 3.46 0.67 11.19
CA THR A 139 3.91 1.53 12.30
C THR A 139 5.43 1.50 12.43
N ASN A 140 5.97 2.19 13.44
CA ASN A 140 7.40 2.20 13.74
C ASN A 140 7.77 1.11 14.75
N GLU A 141 9.06 0.76 14.80
CA GLU A 141 9.59 -0.24 15.74
C GLU A 141 9.42 0.14 17.21
N THR A 142 9.21 1.42 17.52
CA THR A 142 9.03 1.93 18.87
C THR A 142 7.57 2.05 19.30
N SER A 143 6.64 1.54 18.50
CA SER A 143 5.21 1.71 18.73
C SER A 143 4.73 0.84 19.87
N VAL A 144 4.12 1.46 20.89
CA VAL A 144 3.51 0.73 22.02
C VAL A 144 2.43 -0.23 21.53
N LEU A 145 1.61 0.19 20.56
CA LEU A 145 0.55 -0.63 19.99
C LEU A 145 1.10 -1.93 19.38
N PHE A 146 2.22 -1.83 18.64
CA PHE A 146 2.85 -2.99 17.99
C PHE A 146 3.37 -4.01 19.00
N HIS A 147 4.17 -3.57 19.98
CA HIS A 147 4.77 -4.48 20.96
C HIS A 147 3.74 -5.15 21.85
N GLU A 148 2.66 -4.44 22.18
CA GLU A 148 1.56 -5.01 22.96
C GLU A 148 0.75 -6.04 22.17
N LEU A 149 0.46 -5.79 20.90
CA LEU A 149 -0.20 -6.78 20.05
C LEU A 149 0.67 -8.02 19.87
N LYS A 150 1.97 -7.83 19.61
CA LYS A 150 2.94 -8.92 19.52
C LYS A 150 3.03 -9.72 20.82
N ALA A 151 2.93 -9.08 21.98
CA ALA A 151 2.93 -9.76 23.28
C ALA A 151 1.62 -10.51 23.58
N ARG A 152 0.48 -10.05 23.07
CA ARG A 152 -0.83 -10.72 23.25
C ARG A 152 -1.01 -11.91 22.33
N PHE A 153 -0.46 -11.83 21.12
CA PHE A 153 -0.59 -12.83 20.08
C PHE A 153 0.75 -13.54 19.83
N VAL A 154 1.26 -14.21 20.88
CA VAL A 154 2.59 -14.85 20.88
C VAL A 154 2.68 -16.00 19.88
N ASP A 155 1.59 -16.71 19.67
CA ASP A 155 1.49 -17.83 18.73
C ASP A 155 1.30 -17.37 17.27
N ASP A 156 1.01 -16.08 17.05
CA ASP A 156 0.79 -15.49 15.73
C ASP A 156 2.06 -14.75 15.24
N GLU A 157 2.23 -14.66 13.93
CA GLU A 157 3.36 -13.93 13.33
C GLU A 157 3.02 -12.44 13.20
N VAL A 158 3.38 -11.65 14.22
CA VAL A 158 3.16 -10.19 14.23
C VAL A 158 4.43 -9.43 13.81
N GLU A 159 4.36 -8.74 12.66
CA GLU A 159 5.46 -8.00 12.04
C GLU A 159 5.10 -6.52 11.85
N TYR A 160 6.07 -5.62 12.02
CA TYR A 160 5.91 -4.22 11.60
C TYR A 160 6.32 -4.09 10.13
N ILE A 161 5.58 -3.31 9.36
CA ILE A 161 5.79 -3.17 7.92
C ILE A 161 6.61 -1.91 7.63
N SER A 162 7.89 -2.10 7.33
CA SER A 162 8.79 -1.03 6.87
C SER A 162 8.91 -0.96 5.35
N GLN A 163 8.64 -2.06 4.65
CA GLN A 163 8.75 -2.18 3.19
C GLN A 163 7.48 -2.82 2.63
N LEU A 164 7.11 -2.42 1.40
CA LEU A 164 5.93 -2.94 0.70
C LEU A 164 6.19 -4.25 -0.05
N THR A 165 7.02 -5.11 0.53
CA THR A 165 7.42 -6.40 -0.03
C THR A 165 7.55 -7.42 1.10
N SER A 166 6.90 -8.56 0.96
CA SER A 166 7.00 -9.69 1.89
C SER A 166 7.00 -11.00 1.08
N PRO A 167 7.82 -11.99 1.45
CA PRO A 167 7.89 -13.26 0.73
C PRO A 167 6.59 -14.08 0.87
N ASN A 168 5.94 -13.96 2.03
CA ASN A 168 4.67 -14.60 2.32
C ASN A 168 3.60 -13.51 2.49
N PRO A 169 2.33 -13.77 2.11
CA PRO A 169 1.24 -12.84 2.37
C PRO A 169 0.90 -12.79 3.87
N PHE A 170 0.15 -11.75 4.25
CA PHE A 170 -0.44 -11.53 5.55
C PHE A 170 -1.93 -11.86 5.51
N ASP A 171 -2.46 -12.34 6.63
CA ASP A 171 -3.89 -12.50 6.84
C ASP A 171 -4.54 -11.13 7.16
N LEU A 172 -3.85 -10.32 7.97
CA LEU A 172 -4.33 -9.00 8.40
C LEU A 172 -3.25 -7.94 8.18
N LEU A 173 -3.65 -6.79 7.62
CA LEU A 173 -2.84 -5.57 7.61
C LEU A 173 -3.53 -4.49 8.41
N ILE A 174 -2.84 -3.91 9.39
CA ILE A 174 -3.38 -2.92 10.32
C ILE A 174 -2.65 -1.60 10.15
N PHE A 175 -3.42 -0.54 9.94
CA PHE A 175 -2.97 0.83 9.91
C PHE A 175 -3.54 1.56 11.15
N PRO A 176 -2.67 1.94 12.11
CA PRO A 176 -3.09 2.68 13.30
C PRO A 176 -3.31 4.18 13.01
N GLU A 177 -2.95 4.63 11.81
CA GLU A 177 -3.13 5.99 11.34
C GLU A 177 -4.19 6.02 10.23
N ASP A 178 -4.72 7.22 9.99
CA ASP A 178 -5.58 7.48 8.84
C ASP A 178 -4.82 7.15 7.55
N TYR A 179 -5.48 6.43 6.63
CA TYR A 179 -4.86 6.00 5.39
C TYR A 179 -4.45 7.17 4.53
N TRP A 180 -5.25 8.23 4.45
CA TRP A 180 -4.89 9.42 3.68
C TRP A 180 -3.62 10.07 4.24
N ILE A 181 -3.51 10.22 5.57
CA ILE A 181 -2.29 10.74 6.21
C ILE A 181 -1.09 9.85 5.87
N TRP A 182 -1.26 8.54 5.98
CA TRP A 182 -0.19 7.60 5.66
C TRP A 182 0.25 7.70 4.20
N PHE A 183 -0.71 7.74 3.26
CA PHE A 183 -0.48 7.89 1.82
C PHE A 183 0.19 9.22 1.49
N ASP A 184 -0.27 10.32 2.10
CA ASP A 184 0.35 11.63 1.91
C ASP A 184 1.82 11.56 2.34
N ARG A 185 2.11 11.07 3.55
CA ARG A 185 3.48 10.97 4.09
C ARG A 185 4.43 10.20 3.17
N ILE A 186 4.01 9.09 2.59
CA ILE A 186 4.87 8.27 1.73
C ILE A 186 4.96 8.80 0.29
N THR A 187 4.10 9.74 -0.11
CA THR A 187 4.06 10.26 -1.48
C THR A 187 5.06 11.41 -1.64
N PRO A 188 6.09 11.25 -2.50
CA PRO A 188 7.05 12.31 -2.80
C PRO A 188 6.40 13.61 -3.29
N SER A 189 6.95 14.75 -2.86
CA SER A 189 6.40 16.08 -3.16
C SER A 189 6.30 16.35 -4.68
N GLU A 190 7.25 15.85 -5.47
CA GLU A 190 7.27 16.00 -6.93
C GLU A 190 6.14 15.23 -7.62
N ILE A 191 5.63 14.18 -6.97
CA ILE A 191 4.54 13.36 -7.49
C ILE A 191 3.19 14.02 -7.20
N ARG A 192 3.05 14.70 -6.05
CA ARG A 192 1.79 15.35 -5.65
C ARG A 192 1.37 16.49 -6.58
N SER A 193 2.33 17.17 -7.20
CA SER A 193 2.08 18.31 -8.10
C SER A 193 1.51 17.88 -9.46
N ASP A 194 1.86 16.69 -9.94
CA ASP A 194 1.35 16.13 -11.19
C ASP A 194 0.21 15.15 -10.92
N ARG A 195 -1.03 15.59 -11.20
CA ARG A 195 -2.25 14.80 -11.01
C ARG A 195 -2.18 13.41 -11.66
N LYS A 196 -1.54 13.29 -12.84
CA LYS A 196 -1.47 12.01 -13.57
C LYS A 196 -0.53 11.05 -12.86
N ASN A 197 0.67 11.53 -12.51
CA ASN A 197 1.64 10.72 -11.78
C ASN A 197 1.16 10.40 -10.35
N HIS A 198 0.47 11.32 -9.69
CA HIS A 198 -0.13 11.07 -8.38
C HIS A 198 -1.14 9.92 -8.43
N ARG A 199 -2.00 9.88 -9.47
CA ARG A 199 -2.94 8.78 -9.69
C ARG A 199 -2.22 7.44 -9.88
N TYR A 200 -1.19 7.40 -10.73
CA TYR A 200 -0.43 6.16 -10.97
C TYR A 200 0.31 5.69 -9.72
N TRP A 201 0.85 6.62 -8.94
CA TRP A 201 1.51 6.33 -7.67
C TRP A 201 0.56 5.70 -6.64
N ILE A 202 -0.65 6.26 -6.48
CA ILE A 202 -1.64 5.70 -5.54
C ILE A 202 -2.02 4.27 -5.95
N ILE A 203 -2.33 4.05 -7.23
CA ILE A 203 -2.68 2.72 -7.74
C ILE A 203 -1.52 1.75 -7.54
N TYR A 204 -0.28 2.18 -7.79
CA TYR A 204 0.94 1.40 -7.58
C TYR A 204 1.06 0.94 -6.11
N ILE A 205 0.97 1.87 -5.16
CA ILE A 205 1.09 1.55 -3.74
C ILE A 205 -0.06 0.67 -3.26
N LEU A 206 -1.29 0.95 -3.66
CA LEU A 206 -2.45 0.11 -3.32
C LEU A 206 -2.31 -1.30 -3.87
N HIS A 207 -1.79 -1.44 -5.10
CA HIS A 207 -1.51 -2.74 -5.67
C HIS A 207 -0.43 -3.48 -4.87
N LYS A 208 0.59 -2.78 -4.35
CA LYS A 208 1.58 -3.38 -3.45
C LYS A 208 0.97 -3.84 -2.14
N ILE A 209 0.11 -3.03 -1.51
CA ILE A 209 -0.61 -3.40 -0.28
C ILE A 209 -1.54 -4.59 -0.54
N TYR A 210 -2.24 -4.62 -1.68
CA TYR A 210 -3.09 -5.74 -2.09
C TYR A 210 -2.29 -7.05 -2.16
N ARG A 211 -1.10 -7.02 -2.78
CA ARG A 211 -0.23 -8.19 -2.92
C ARG A 211 0.42 -8.65 -1.61
N LEU A 212 0.41 -7.82 -0.58
CA LEU A 212 0.83 -8.22 0.77
C LEU A 212 -0.23 -9.05 1.48
N LEU A 213 -1.49 -9.01 1.05
CA LEU A 213 -2.58 -9.77 1.68
C LEU A 213 -2.88 -11.07 0.92
N GLN A 214 -3.38 -12.06 1.64
CA GLN A 214 -3.98 -13.24 1.03
C GLN A 214 -5.37 -12.95 0.45
N GLU A 215 -5.94 -13.90 -0.30
CA GLU A 215 -7.22 -13.72 -1.01
C GLU A 215 -8.42 -13.46 -0.07
N GLU A 216 -8.38 -13.99 1.15
CA GLU A 216 -9.36 -13.75 2.23
C GLU A 216 -8.81 -12.81 3.33
N GLY A 217 -7.75 -12.09 3.03
CA GLY A 217 -7.12 -11.18 3.97
C GLY A 217 -7.95 -9.92 4.18
N ASN A 218 -7.76 -9.28 5.33
CA ASN A 218 -8.41 -8.02 5.66
C ASN A 218 -7.42 -6.89 5.89
N LEU A 219 -7.81 -5.71 5.40
CA LEU A 219 -7.15 -4.45 5.60
C LEU A 219 -7.94 -3.61 6.61
N ILE A 220 -7.28 -3.19 7.68
CA ILE A 220 -7.89 -2.50 8.82
C ILE A 220 -7.28 -1.12 8.96
N PHE A 221 -8.13 -0.11 9.03
CA PHE A 221 -7.76 1.24 9.47
C PHE A 221 -8.43 1.52 10.80
N PHE A 222 -7.64 1.89 11.80
CA PHE A 222 -8.16 2.25 13.11
C PHE A 222 -7.40 3.43 13.70
N HIS A 223 -7.97 4.61 13.52
CA HIS A 223 -7.29 5.87 13.78
C HIS A 223 -8.23 6.89 14.41
N LYS A 224 -7.65 7.95 14.96
CA LYS A 224 -8.43 9.10 15.43
C LYS A 224 -9.05 9.84 14.25
N THR A 225 -10.27 10.33 14.41
CA THR A 225 -11.03 11.02 13.35
C THR A 225 -11.55 12.37 13.82
N LEU A 226 -11.41 13.37 12.95
CA LEU A 226 -11.86 14.74 13.15
C LEU A 226 -13.32 14.93 12.71
N LEU A 227 -14.09 15.66 13.53
CA LEU A 227 -15.42 16.18 13.17
C LEU A 227 -15.28 17.62 12.66
N GLU A 228 -14.99 17.81 11.38
CA GLU A 228 -14.73 19.16 10.83
C GLU A 228 -16.01 19.99 10.58
N ASP A 229 -17.14 19.34 10.30
CA ASP A 229 -18.36 20.03 9.87
C ASP A 229 -19.31 20.43 11.02
N ASP A 230 -18.98 20.10 12.27
CA ASP A 230 -19.86 20.37 13.40
C ASP A 230 -19.67 21.80 13.96
N LYS A 231 -20.56 22.69 13.51
CA LYS A 231 -20.57 24.11 13.90
C LYS A 231 -21.18 24.38 15.28
N ARG A 232 -21.61 23.37 16.03
CA ARG A 232 -22.15 23.57 17.38
C ARG A 232 -21.08 24.20 18.26
N ARG A 233 -21.48 25.19 19.07
CA ARG A 233 -20.57 25.80 20.07
C ARG A 233 -20.80 25.13 21.41
N VAL A 234 -19.71 24.83 22.10
CA VAL A 234 -19.70 24.19 23.41
C VAL A 234 -18.94 25.04 24.42
N ASN A 235 -19.41 25.01 25.65
CA ASN A 235 -18.76 25.56 26.81
C ASN A 235 -17.93 24.46 27.46
N ILE A 236 -16.63 24.72 27.60
CA ILE A 236 -15.69 23.85 28.30
C ILE A 236 -15.25 24.50 29.60
N LYS A 237 -15.17 23.70 30.66
CA LYS A 237 -14.62 24.08 31.96
C LYS A 237 -13.45 23.17 32.28
N PHE A 238 -12.27 23.74 32.51
CA PHE A 238 -11.08 22.96 32.84
C PHE A 238 -11.07 22.56 34.31
N GLN A 239 -10.67 21.32 34.59
CA GLN A 239 -10.52 20.83 35.97
C GLN A 239 -9.24 21.33 36.65
N SER A 240 -8.25 21.79 35.87
CA SER A 240 -7.01 22.36 36.42
C SER A 240 -6.53 23.54 35.58
N ASP A 241 -5.86 24.50 36.23
CA ASP A 241 -5.19 25.64 35.59
C ASP A 241 -4.15 25.18 34.54
N LEU A 242 -3.49 24.05 34.80
CA LEU A 242 -2.52 23.47 33.87
C LEU A 242 -3.16 23.13 32.52
N GLU A 243 -4.25 22.34 32.51
CA GLU A 243 -4.93 21.96 31.26
C GLU A 243 -5.47 23.17 30.51
N ALA A 244 -5.92 24.17 31.26
CA ALA A 244 -6.43 25.41 30.71
C ALA A 244 -5.32 26.20 29.98
N LYS A 245 -4.14 26.31 30.58
CA LYS A 245 -2.93 26.89 29.95
C LYS A 245 -2.48 26.09 28.72
N ARG A 246 -2.54 24.76 28.76
CA ARG A 246 -2.23 23.92 27.58
C ARG A 246 -3.15 24.21 26.41
N PHE A 247 -4.45 24.29 26.68
CA PHE A 247 -5.43 24.63 25.65
C PHE A 247 -5.15 26.02 25.06
N LEU A 248 -4.82 27.01 25.89
CA LEU A 248 -4.47 28.36 25.40
C LEU A 248 -3.25 28.34 24.48
N ILE A 249 -2.18 27.61 24.84
CA ILE A 249 -1.01 27.43 23.97
C ILE A 249 -1.42 26.80 22.64
N TYR A 250 -2.19 25.69 22.69
CA TYR A 250 -2.67 25.03 21.48
C TYR A 250 -3.49 25.95 20.59
N SER A 251 -4.41 26.71 21.19
CA SER A 251 -5.28 27.64 20.49
C SER A 251 -4.49 28.75 19.79
N LYS A 252 -3.37 29.20 20.38
CA LYS A 252 -2.45 30.17 19.77
C LYS A 252 -1.66 29.60 18.61
N VAL A 253 -1.22 28.34 18.71
CA VAL A 253 -0.52 27.66 17.60
C VAL A 253 -1.47 27.43 16.42
N ARG A 254 -2.72 27.09 16.70
CA ARG A 254 -3.75 26.79 15.70
C ARG A 254 -4.57 27.99 15.22
N ASN A 255 -4.42 29.17 15.84
CA ASN A 255 -5.29 30.33 15.64
C ASN A 255 -6.79 30.01 15.83
N ILE A 256 -7.14 29.26 16.87
CA ILE A 256 -8.53 28.92 17.18
C ILE A 256 -9.27 30.14 17.73
N GLU A 257 -10.47 30.40 17.22
CA GLU A 257 -11.35 31.46 17.74
C GLU A 257 -12.19 30.96 18.91
N PHE A 258 -12.02 31.57 20.08
CA PHE A 258 -12.82 31.28 21.28
C PHE A 258 -13.07 32.55 22.11
N SER A 259 -14.05 32.48 23.01
CA SER A 259 -14.31 33.56 23.96
C SER A 259 -14.37 33.04 25.40
N TYR A 260 -13.97 33.87 26.36
CA TYR A 260 -13.99 33.55 27.78
C TYR A 260 -14.38 34.78 28.62
N VAL A 261 -15.03 34.55 29.77
CA VAL A 261 -15.44 35.60 30.73
C VAL A 261 -14.40 35.79 31.84
N LYS A 262 -13.75 34.70 32.26
CA LYS A 262 -12.56 34.67 33.12
C LYS A 262 -11.60 33.63 32.55
N ALA A 263 -10.44 34.05 32.05
CA ALA A 263 -9.43 33.08 31.66
C ALA A 263 -8.82 32.44 32.90
N PRO A 264 -8.62 31.10 32.92
CA PRO A 264 -9.05 30.11 31.94
C PRO A 264 -10.12 29.17 32.52
N GLU A 265 -11.10 29.71 33.27
CA GLU A 265 -12.11 28.89 33.97
C GLU A 265 -13.19 28.33 33.05
N LYS A 266 -13.69 29.13 32.10
CA LYS A 266 -14.75 28.71 31.16
C LYS A 266 -14.52 29.31 29.78
N ILE A 267 -14.43 28.45 28.76
CA ILE A 267 -14.17 28.83 27.37
C ILE A 267 -15.32 28.36 26.49
N LYS A 268 -15.74 29.21 25.55
CA LYS A 268 -16.72 28.87 24.52
C LYS A 268 -16.06 28.77 23.15
N LEU A 269 -16.11 27.59 22.54
CA LEU A 269 -15.50 27.29 21.24
C LEU A 269 -16.41 26.41 20.37
N SER A 270 -16.01 26.15 19.13
CA SER A 270 -16.71 25.17 18.28
C SER A 270 -16.41 23.72 18.72
N LEU A 271 -17.34 22.80 18.48
CA LEU A 271 -17.12 21.37 18.76
C LEU A 271 -16.05 20.77 17.84
N ALA A 272 -15.92 21.27 16.62
CA ALA A 272 -14.83 20.91 15.71
C ALA A 272 -13.45 21.27 16.30
N ASP A 273 -13.30 22.46 16.86
CA ASP A 273 -12.04 22.89 17.48
C ASP A 273 -11.73 22.13 18.77
N LEU A 274 -12.77 21.77 19.54
CA LEU A 274 -12.60 20.87 20.69
C LEU A 274 -12.08 19.51 20.20
N SER A 275 -12.71 18.92 19.19
CA SER A 275 -12.31 17.63 18.62
C SER A 275 -10.86 17.64 18.12
N ARG A 276 -10.44 18.73 17.45
CA ARG A 276 -9.04 18.95 17.06
C ARG A 276 -8.10 18.94 18.27
N TYR A 277 -8.45 19.70 19.31
CA TYR A 277 -7.65 19.72 20.53
C TYR A 277 -7.50 18.34 21.17
N LEU A 278 -8.58 17.54 21.23
CA LEU A 278 -8.52 16.19 21.81
C LEU A 278 -7.58 15.26 21.04
N ILE A 279 -7.58 15.36 19.71
CA ILE A 279 -6.76 14.52 18.84
C ILE A 279 -5.29 14.91 18.92
N ASP A 280 -5.01 16.22 18.86
CA ASP A 280 -3.65 16.76 18.90
C ASP A 280 -3.08 16.88 20.34
N TYR A 281 -3.89 16.59 21.37
CA TYR A 281 -3.47 16.68 22.77
C TYR A 281 -2.17 15.93 23.05
N HIS A 282 -2.06 14.70 22.55
CA HIS A 282 -0.85 13.90 22.72
C HIS A 282 0.32 14.44 21.90
N ARG A 283 0.05 14.96 20.69
CA ARG A 283 1.08 15.58 19.83
C ARG A 283 1.68 16.83 20.46
N LEU A 284 0.87 17.65 21.13
CA LEU A 284 1.35 18.79 21.93
C LEU A 284 2.37 18.36 22.98
N MET A 285 2.08 17.25 23.67
CA MET A 285 2.91 16.70 24.73
C MET A 285 4.19 16.04 24.18
N GLU A 286 4.07 15.26 23.09
CA GLU A 286 5.18 14.57 22.43
C GLU A 286 6.19 15.57 21.83
N LEU A 287 5.70 16.55 21.08
CA LEU A 287 6.54 17.56 20.42
C LEU A 287 7.11 18.61 21.41
N ASN A 288 6.72 18.54 22.69
CA ASN A 288 7.12 19.48 23.74
C ASN A 288 6.91 20.94 23.35
N ILE A 289 5.91 21.24 22.51
CA ILE A 289 5.64 22.57 21.96
C ILE A 289 5.50 23.59 23.11
N GLU A 290 4.85 23.15 24.20
CA GLU A 290 4.71 23.91 25.44
C GLU A 290 6.06 24.42 25.95
N ARG A 291 7.05 23.53 26.07
CA ARG A 291 8.38 23.86 26.59
C ARG A 291 9.17 24.75 25.64
N PHE A 292 9.03 24.55 24.33
CA PHE A 292 9.71 25.40 23.34
C PHE A 292 9.15 26.81 23.33
N LEU A 293 7.83 26.96 23.35
CA LEU A 293 7.18 28.26 23.37
C LEU A 293 7.41 29.00 24.69
N THR A 294 7.56 28.28 25.82
CA THR A 294 7.83 28.88 27.14
C THR A 294 9.32 29.02 27.45
N GLU A 295 10.22 28.87 26.46
CA GLU A 295 11.69 28.97 26.64
C GLU A 295 12.24 28.06 27.76
N GLY A 296 11.62 26.89 27.95
CA GLY A 296 12.03 25.93 28.97
C GLY A 296 11.39 26.11 30.34
N LYS A 297 10.55 27.14 30.55
CA LYS A 297 9.79 27.34 31.79
C LYS A 297 8.69 26.29 31.93
N SER A 298 8.41 25.87 33.17
CA SER A 298 7.26 25.01 33.47
C SER A 298 5.96 25.79 33.27
N LEU A 299 4.95 25.18 32.64
CA LEU A 299 3.60 25.76 32.50
C LEU A 299 3.00 26.21 33.83
N SER A 300 3.34 25.52 34.92
CA SER A 300 2.87 25.90 36.26
C SER A 300 3.35 27.30 36.68
N SER A 301 4.48 27.76 36.13
CA SER A 301 5.08 29.06 36.43
C SER A 301 4.72 30.18 35.44
N VAL A 302 4.15 29.82 34.28
CA VAL A 302 3.78 30.78 33.22
C VAL A 302 2.40 31.35 33.51
N GLN A 303 2.27 32.67 33.44
CA GLN A 303 0.97 33.34 33.60
C GLN A 303 0.17 33.33 32.30
N VAL A 304 -1.15 33.46 32.37
CA VAL A 304 -2.01 33.39 31.20
C VAL A 304 -1.73 34.56 30.22
N GLU A 305 -1.44 35.74 30.75
CA GLU A 305 -1.09 36.93 29.99
C GLU A 305 0.23 36.75 29.22
N GLU A 306 1.17 35.99 29.78
CA GLU A 306 2.42 35.65 29.08
C GLU A 306 2.17 34.71 27.89
N ILE A 307 1.18 33.82 27.99
CA ILE A 307 0.78 32.91 26.90
C ILE A 307 0.21 33.69 25.72
N GLU A 308 -0.54 34.76 25.98
CA GLU A 308 -1.13 35.58 24.91
C GLU A 308 -0.08 36.31 24.06
N LEU A 309 1.09 36.59 24.64
CA LEU A 309 2.22 37.28 24.00
C LEU A 309 3.20 36.33 23.29
N LEU A 310 2.99 35.01 23.37
CA LEU A 310 3.91 34.03 22.75
C LEU A 310 3.93 34.15 21.22
N HIS A 311 5.14 34.15 20.66
CA HIS A 311 5.35 34.07 19.22
C HIS A 311 5.26 32.61 18.76
N THR A 312 4.20 32.27 18.03
CA THR A 312 3.95 30.91 17.52
C THR A 312 4.48 30.66 16.10
N SER A 313 5.14 31.64 15.50
CA SER A 313 5.71 31.59 14.15
C SER A 313 6.61 30.36 13.96
N GLY A 314 6.21 29.45 13.05
CA GLY A 314 6.98 28.24 12.72
C GLY A 314 6.41 26.93 13.26
N TYR A 315 5.45 26.98 14.19
CA TYR A 315 4.69 25.81 14.62
C TYR A 315 3.37 25.75 13.87
N ASN A 316 3.18 24.70 13.08
CA ASN A 316 1.91 24.42 12.44
C ASN A 316 1.63 22.93 12.54
N PHE A 317 0.50 22.60 13.15
CA PHE A 317 -0.05 21.27 13.02
C PHE A 317 -0.65 21.18 11.60
N SER A 318 -0.15 20.28 10.75
CA SER A 318 -0.54 20.28 9.33
C SER A 318 -2.02 19.90 9.15
N ASP A 319 -2.82 20.81 8.59
CA ASP A 319 -4.27 20.64 8.27
C ASP A 319 -4.56 20.34 6.80
N LYS A 320 -3.64 19.77 6.02
CA LYS A 320 -3.80 19.79 4.56
C LYS A 320 -5.07 19.02 4.09
N ALA A 321 -6.11 19.78 3.76
CA ALA A 321 -7.22 19.49 2.85
C ALA A 321 -7.80 18.07 2.93
N TRP A 322 -8.49 17.78 4.03
CA TRP A 322 -9.04 16.47 4.38
C TRP A 322 -10.13 15.94 3.43
N VAL A 323 -11.02 16.79 2.92
CA VAL A 323 -12.29 16.32 2.34
C VAL A 323 -12.22 16.00 0.84
N SER A 324 -11.49 16.77 0.03
CA SER A 324 -11.50 16.55 -1.44
C SER A 324 -10.56 15.43 -1.90
N GLN A 325 -9.59 15.04 -1.07
CA GLN A 325 -8.61 14.02 -1.41
C GLN A 325 -8.98 12.62 -0.87
N THR A 326 -9.82 12.53 0.15
CA THR A 326 -10.36 11.27 0.69
C THR A 326 -11.29 10.60 -0.32
N GLU A 327 -12.25 11.32 -0.90
CA GLU A 327 -13.15 10.76 -1.94
C GLU A 327 -12.37 10.20 -3.15
N PHE A 328 -11.27 10.86 -3.51
CA PHE A 328 -10.39 10.42 -4.58
C PHE A 328 -9.71 9.09 -4.24
N LEU A 329 -9.19 8.95 -3.02
CA LEU A 329 -8.51 7.74 -2.55
C LEU A 329 -9.48 6.58 -2.37
N ASP A 330 -10.68 6.82 -1.84
CA ASP A 330 -11.74 5.83 -1.67
C ASP A 330 -12.13 5.16 -3.00
N LYS A 331 -12.17 5.95 -4.08
CA LYS A 331 -12.39 5.43 -5.42
C LYS A 331 -11.32 4.40 -5.82
N PHE A 332 -10.04 4.64 -5.52
CA PHE A 332 -8.98 3.68 -5.84
C PHE A 332 -8.96 2.49 -4.89
N MET A 333 -9.28 2.69 -3.62
CA MET A 333 -9.43 1.59 -2.65
C MET A 333 -10.44 0.55 -3.16
N SER A 334 -11.57 1.01 -3.73
CA SER A 334 -12.63 0.12 -4.25
C SER A 334 -12.21 -0.81 -5.40
N ILE A 335 -11.09 -0.50 -6.08
CA ILE A 335 -10.52 -1.35 -7.13
C ILE A 335 -10.01 -2.66 -6.51
N PHE A 336 -9.33 -2.55 -5.37
CA PHE A 336 -8.60 -3.66 -4.74
C PHE A 336 -9.36 -4.29 -3.57
N PHE A 337 -10.19 -3.49 -2.90
CA PHE A 337 -10.81 -3.86 -1.64
C PHE A 337 -12.31 -3.58 -1.64
N SER A 338 -13.07 -4.41 -0.94
CA SER A 338 -14.49 -4.19 -0.65
C SER A 338 -14.67 -3.72 0.79
N LEU A 339 -15.33 -2.58 0.98
CA LEU A 339 -15.71 -2.12 2.32
C LEU A 339 -16.66 -3.14 2.96
N GLN A 340 -16.24 -3.74 4.08
CA GLN A 340 -17.04 -4.70 4.82
C GLN A 340 -17.73 -4.05 6.02
N HIS A 341 -17.01 -3.17 6.72
CA HIS A 341 -17.52 -2.53 7.92
C HIS A 341 -16.90 -1.15 8.12
N LYS A 342 -17.69 -0.20 8.63
CA LYS A 342 -17.23 1.12 9.08
C LYS A 342 -17.97 1.46 10.36
N GLU A 343 -17.23 1.84 11.39
CA GLU A 343 -17.74 2.24 12.70
C GLU A 343 -17.07 3.54 13.12
N GLU A 344 -17.87 4.47 13.64
CA GLU A 344 -17.39 5.68 14.29
C GLU A 344 -17.60 5.54 15.79
N ILE A 345 -16.54 5.72 16.57
CA ILE A 345 -16.53 5.30 17.97
C ILE A 345 -16.14 6.47 18.88
N PHE A 346 -16.97 6.71 19.90
CA PHE A 346 -16.63 7.49 21.08
C PHE A 346 -17.06 6.69 22.31
N SER A 347 -16.11 5.99 22.95
CA SER A 347 -16.42 5.08 24.04
C SER A 347 -16.58 5.81 25.37
N ASP A 348 -17.30 5.19 26.31
CA ASP A 348 -17.49 5.74 27.66
C ASP A 348 -16.15 5.83 28.41
N GLU A 349 -15.21 4.92 28.18
CA GLU A 349 -13.88 4.98 28.82
C GLU A 349 -13.08 6.21 28.36
N ILE A 350 -13.17 6.56 27.07
CA ILE A 350 -12.53 7.77 26.51
C ILE A 350 -13.21 9.01 27.09
N LYS A 351 -14.54 8.99 27.19
CA LYS A 351 -15.32 10.06 27.81
C LYS A 351 -14.91 10.29 29.26
N GLU A 352 -14.90 9.25 30.09
CA GLU A 352 -14.52 9.33 31.50
C GLU A 352 -13.08 9.86 31.67
N PHE A 353 -12.17 9.44 30.80
CA PHE A 353 -10.80 9.93 30.80
C PHE A 353 -10.74 11.44 30.58
N TRP A 354 -11.45 11.93 29.58
CA TRP A 354 -11.47 13.35 29.26
C TRP A 354 -12.28 14.19 30.26
N GLU A 355 -13.35 13.62 30.84
CA GLU A 355 -14.15 14.27 31.88
C GLU A 355 -13.34 14.62 33.13
N ARG A 356 -12.26 13.88 33.42
CA ARG A 356 -11.30 14.20 34.49
C ARG A 356 -10.48 15.47 34.21
N LYS A 357 -10.35 15.88 32.94
CA LYS A 357 -9.58 17.07 32.52
C LYS A 357 -10.47 18.27 32.23
N PHE A 358 -11.66 18.03 31.68
CA PHE A 358 -12.61 19.09 31.34
C PHE A 358 -14.06 18.62 31.38
N ILE A 359 -14.95 19.56 31.68
CA ILE A 359 -16.40 19.37 31.65
C ILE A 359 -16.93 20.08 30.41
N VAL A 360 -17.72 19.37 29.60
CA VAL A 360 -18.37 19.90 28.38
C VAL A 360 -19.88 19.97 28.64
N GLU A 361 -20.45 21.17 28.69
CA GLU A 361 -21.84 21.36 29.14
C GLU A 361 -22.88 20.90 28.10
N GLU A 362 -22.61 21.08 26.81
CA GLU A 362 -23.53 20.80 25.69
C GLU A 362 -23.31 19.43 25.04
N GLY A 363 -22.41 18.62 25.61
CA GLY A 363 -22.13 17.25 25.18
C GLY A 363 -20.85 17.07 24.36
N TRP A 364 -20.37 15.83 24.37
CA TRP A 364 -19.12 15.40 23.74
C TRP A 364 -19.23 15.25 22.22
N PRO A 365 -18.09 15.25 21.49
CA PRO A 365 -18.05 14.83 20.09
C PRO A 365 -18.68 13.44 19.92
N ARG A 366 -19.33 13.20 18.78
CA ARG A 366 -19.95 11.89 18.48
C ARG A 366 -18.93 10.81 18.11
N VAL A 367 -17.76 11.24 17.66
CA VAL A 367 -16.72 10.41 17.07
C VAL A 367 -15.39 10.83 17.63
N PHE A 368 -14.57 9.85 18.01
CA PHE A 368 -13.18 10.07 18.39
C PHE A 368 -12.25 9.16 17.57
N PHE A 369 -12.66 7.91 17.37
CA PHE A 369 -12.01 6.97 16.47
C PHE A 369 -12.89 6.63 15.28
N SER A 370 -12.25 6.35 14.14
CA SER A 370 -12.84 5.67 12.99
C SER A 370 -12.21 4.30 12.85
N PHE A 371 -13.06 3.29 12.71
CA PHE A 371 -12.67 1.92 12.38
C PHE A 371 -13.24 1.58 11.01
N VAL A 372 -12.37 1.14 10.10
CA VAL A 372 -12.75 0.73 8.75
C VAL A 372 -12.12 -0.61 8.42
N LEU A 373 -12.95 -1.57 8.03
CA LEU A 373 -12.57 -2.91 7.63
C LEU A 373 -12.84 -3.11 6.13
N PHE A 374 -11.78 -3.49 5.43
CA PHE A 374 -11.79 -3.79 4.02
C PHE A 374 -11.42 -5.26 3.80
N GLY A 375 -12.21 -5.97 3.01
CA GLY A 375 -11.87 -7.30 2.51
C GLY A 375 -11.15 -7.22 1.17
N VAL A 376 -10.20 -8.12 0.93
CA VAL A 376 -9.55 -8.27 -0.39
C VAL A 376 -10.56 -8.70 -1.44
N ARG A 377 -10.50 -8.07 -2.63
CA ARG A 377 -11.29 -8.55 -3.78
C ARG A 377 -10.62 -9.80 -4.38
N PRO A 378 -11.31 -10.95 -4.42
CA PRO A 378 -10.70 -12.21 -4.82
C PRO A 378 -10.46 -12.26 -6.33
N THR A 379 -9.26 -12.65 -6.73
CA THR A 379 -8.89 -12.80 -8.14
C THR A 379 -8.10 -14.08 -8.45
N ARG A 380 -7.57 -14.77 -7.45
CA ARG A 380 -6.61 -15.87 -7.64
C ARG A 380 -7.23 -17.02 -8.41
N SER A 381 -8.48 -17.37 -8.09
CA SER A 381 -9.23 -18.41 -8.81
C SER A 381 -9.38 -18.09 -10.30
N ARG A 382 -9.65 -16.82 -10.64
CA ARG A 382 -9.74 -16.37 -12.04
C ARG A 382 -8.38 -16.40 -12.72
N VAL A 383 -7.32 -15.93 -12.05
CA VAL A 383 -5.95 -16.00 -12.56
C VAL A 383 -5.52 -17.44 -12.85
N GLN A 384 -5.77 -18.37 -11.93
CA GLN A 384 -5.49 -19.79 -12.13
C GLN A 384 -6.27 -20.36 -13.31
N TRP A 385 -7.55 -19.99 -13.46
CA TRP A 385 -8.36 -20.39 -14.60
C TRP A 385 -7.75 -19.93 -15.93
N TYR A 386 -7.32 -18.67 -16.04
CA TYR A 386 -6.66 -18.17 -17.25
C TYR A 386 -5.35 -18.91 -17.54
N LEU A 387 -4.51 -19.11 -16.53
CA LEU A 387 -3.22 -19.79 -16.70
C LEU A 387 -3.41 -21.26 -17.10
N LYS A 388 -4.38 -21.96 -16.50
CA LYS A 388 -4.75 -23.33 -16.86
C LYS A 388 -5.30 -23.40 -18.29
N GLY A 389 -6.24 -22.52 -18.61
CA GLY A 389 -6.81 -22.42 -19.96
C GLY A 389 -5.74 -22.17 -21.02
N LEU A 390 -4.79 -21.27 -20.74
CA LEU A 390 -3.67 -21.01 -21.65
C LEU A 390 -2.70 -22.20 -21.79
N ALA A 391 -2.46 -22.94 -20.72
CA ALA A 391 -1.58 -24.13 -20.76
C ALA A 391 -2.22 -25.32 -21.49
N GLU A 392 -3.54 -25.46 -21.38
CA GLU A 392 -4.32 -26.53 -22.02
C GLU A 392 -4.70 -26.21 -23.47
N ASP A 393 -4.70 -24.93 -23.87
CA ASP A 393 -5.02 -24.49 -25.23
C ASP A 393 -3.89 -24.86 -26.20
N GLN A 394 -4.05 -26.01 -26.88
CA GLN A 394 -3.13 -26.47 -27.93
C GLN A 394 -3.42 -25.86 -29.31
N VAL A 395 -4.50 -25.09 -29.44
CA VAL A 395 -4.97 -24.55 -30.71
C VAL A 395 -4.50 -23.11 -30.88
N LEU A 396 -4.76 -22.24 -29.91
CA LEU A 396 -4.53 -20.80 -30.02
C LEU A 396 -3.35 -20.34 -29.17
N THR A 397 -2.27 -21.13 -29.17
CA THR A 397 -1.02 -20.79 -28.50
C THR A 397 0.19 -21.04 -29.42
N GLY A 398 1.01 -20.01 -29.60
CA GLY A 398 2.22 -20.09 -30.41
C GLY A 398 3.45 -20.57 -29.65
N CYS A 399 3.42 -20.44 -28.33
CA CYS A 399 4.52 -20.76 -27.45
C CYS A 399 4.01 -21.12 -26.06
N ARG A 400 4.73 -21.99 -25.36
CA ARG A 400 4.50 -22.19 -23.92
C ARG A 400 4.93 -20.93 -23.16
N LYS A 401 4.24 -20.62 -22.07
CA LYS A 401 4.51 -19.47 -21.21
C LYS A 401 5.99 -19.41 -20.78
N GLU A 402 6.57 -20.55 -20.44
CA GLU A 402 7.95 -20.65 -19.94
C GLU A 402 9.01 -20.34 -21.01
N LEU A 403 8.62 -20.29 -22.28
CA LEU A 403 9.48 -20.02 -23.44
C LEU A 403 9.22 -18.63 -24.04
N VAL A 404 8.37 -17.82 -23.41
CA VAL A 404 8.11 -16.43 -23.81
C VAL A 404 9.31 -15.58 -23.43
N ALA A 405 9.77 -14.75 -24.36
CA ALA A 405 10.83 -13.78 -24.09
C ALA A 405 10.32 -12.66 -23.17
N ASP A 406 11.15 -12.17 -22.24
CA ASP A 406 10.76 -11.17 -21.24
C ASP A 406 10.08 -9.94 -21.85
N TYR A 407 10.61 -9.42 -22.97
CA TYR A 407 10.01 -8.25 -23.62
C TYR A 407 8.59 -8.50 -24.16
N ARG A 408 8.22 -9.76 -24.46
CA ARG A 408 6.86 -10.12 -24.94
C ARG A 408 5.88 -10.24 -23.80
N ASP A 409 6.31 -10.71 -22.64
CA ASP A 409 5.53 -10.67 -21.40
C ASP A 409 5.54 -9.24 -20.86
N SER A 410 4.92 -8.30 -21.59
CA SER A 410 4.90 -6.91 -21.19
C SER A 410 3.69 -6.14 -21.74
N PHE A 411 3.17 -5.19 -20.97
CA PHE A 411 2.15 -4.25 -21.46
C PHE A 411 2.66 -3.47 -22.68
N GLU A 412 3.94 -3.12 -22.70
CA GLU A 412 4.63 -2.43 -23.79
C GLU A 412 4.46 -3.19 -25.11
N TYR A 413 4.72 -4.50 -25.11
CA TYR A 413 4.59 -5.34 -26.30
C TYR A 413 3.15 -5.50 -26.75
N VAL A 414 2.22 -5.74 -25.82
CA VAL A 414 0.79 -5.84 -26.12
C VAL A 414 0.29 -4.56 -26.80
N ILE A 415 0.61 -3.40 -26.23
CA ILE A 415 0.23 -2.09 -26.81
C ILE A 415 0.84 -1.92 -28.19
N LYS A 416 2.11 -2.32 -28.40
CA LYS A 416 2.76 -2.27 -29.71
C LYS A 416 2.07 -3.15 -30.77
N VAL A 417 1.60 -4.34 -30.39
CA VAL A 417 0.83 -5.23 -31.29
C VAL A 417 -0.53 -4.59 -31.63
N LEU A 418 -1.24 -4.04 -30.65
CA LEU A 418 -2.53 -3.36 -30.87
C LEU A 418 -2.39 -2.08 -31.71
N ASP A 419 -1.29 -1.35 -31.56
CA ASP A 419 -0.94 -0.19 -32.38
C ASP A 419 -0.63 -0.59 -33.82
N THR A 420 0.10 -1.69 -34.00
CA THR A 420 0.36 -2.28 -35.32
C THR A 420 -0.95 -2.67 -36.01
N LEU A 421 -1.87 -3.31 -35.29
CA LEU A 421 -3.21 -3.65 -35.78
C LEU A 421 -4.01 -2.41 -36.20
N SER A 422 -3.91 -1.30 -35.44
CA SER A 422 -4.59 -0.05 -35.76
C SER A 422 -4.05 0.56 -37.06
N GLN A 423 -2.72 0.59 -37.18
CA GLN A 423 -2.03 1.17 -38.32
C GLN A 423 -2.20 0.34 -39.59
N LEU A 424 -2.31 -0.99 -39.48
CA LEU A 424 -2.49 -1.92 -40.60
C LEU A 424 -3.67 -1.59 -41.52
N LYS A 425 -4.74 -0.98 -40.98
CA LYS A 425 -5.90 -0.54 -41.78
C LYS A 425 -5.53 0.43 -42.91
N HIS A 426 -4.51 1.26 -42.67
CA HIS A 426 -4.11 2.33 -43.59
C HIS A 426 -2.66 2.20 -44.07
N ARG A 427 -1.87 1.28 -43.50
CA ARG A 427 -0.45 1.11 -43.77
C ARG A 427 -0.17 0.54 -45.15
N GLU A 428 0.48 1.31 -46.00
CA GLU A 428 0.94 0.81 -47.30
C GLU A 428 2.19 -0.06 -47.17
N TYR A 429 2.30 -1.04 -48.06
CA TYR A 429 3.45 -1.92 -48.17
C TYR A 429 4.05 -1.78 -49.58
N PRO A 430 4.92 -0.79 -49.83
CA PRO A 430 5.35 -0.44 -51.19
C PRO A 430 5.99 -1.59 -51.96
N GLN A 431 6.64 -2.52 -51.26
CA GLN A 431 7.36 -3.66 -51.86
C GLN A 431 6.55 -4.97 -51.84
N VAL A 432 5.33 -4.96 -51.27
CA VAL A 432 4.46 -6.14 -51.19
C VAL A 432 3.39 -6.05 -52.28
N LEU A 433 3.07 -7.18 -52.92
CA LEU A 433 1.95 -7.25 -53.86
C LEU A 433 0.66 -6.75 -53.21
N LYS A 434 -0.03 -5.81 -53.85
CA LYS A 434 -1.26 -5.18 -53.33
C LYS A 434 -2.31 -6.20 -52.88
N GLN A 435 -2.43 -7.32 -53.60
CA GLN A 435 -3.32 -8.42 -53.24
C GLN A 435 -3.07 -8.96 -51.81
N PHE A 436 -1.82 -9.10 -51.37
CA PHE A 436 -1.50 -9.56 -50.01
C PHE A 436 -1.89 -8.50 -48.97
N SER A 437 -1.57 -7.23 -49.21
CA SER A 437 -1.99 -6.14 -48.33
C SER A 437 -3.51 -6.06 -48.19
N ASP A 438 -4.25 -6.10 -49.31
CA ASP A 438 -5.72 -6.05 -49.32
C ASP A 438 -6.29 -7.26 -48.56
N ARG A 439 -5.81 -8.47 -48.86
CA ARG A 439 -6.26 -9.70 -48.18
C ARG A 439 -5.95 -9.72 -46.68
N LEU A 440 -4.89 -9.05 -46.24
CA LEU A 440 -4.54 -8.95 -44.82
C LEU A 440 -5.55 -8.07 -44.08
N ARG A 441 -6.04 -6.99 -44.71
CA ARG A 441 -7.01 -6.04 -44.13
C ARG A 441 -8.46 -6.51 -44.17
N LEU A 442 -8.81 -7.44 -45.06
CA LEU A 442 -10.19 -7.95 -45.22
C LEU A 442 -10.95 -8.24 -43.91
N PRO A 443 -10.36 -8.86 -42.86
CA PRO A 443 -11.08 -9.15 -41.61
C PRO A 443 -11.45 -7.89 -40.82
N LEU A 444 -10.70 -6.80 -41.02
CA LEU A 444 -10.97 -5.49 -40.41
C LEU A 444 -12.07 -4.74 -41.16
N GLU A 445 -12.12 -4.90 -42.49
CA GLU A 445 -13.05 -4.20 -43.39
C GLU A 445 -14.41 -4.89 -43.51
N SER A 446 -14.45 -6.23 -43.50
CA SER A 446 -15.66 -7.01 -43.75
C SER A 446 -16.05 -7.90 -42.56
N LYS A 447 -17.22 -7.65 -41.97
CA LYS A 447 -17.78 -8.49 -40.89
C LYS A 447 -17.99 -9.95 -41.31
N LYS A 448 -18.36 -10.22 -42.57
CA LYS A 448 -18.52 -11.59 -43.09
C LYS A 448 -17.22 -12.39 -43.11
N ARG A 449 -16.08 -11.69 -43.19
CA ARG A 449 -14.73 -12.26 -43.26
C ARG A 449 -14.00 -12.20 -41.92
N ARG A 450 -14.73 -11.87 -40.84
CA ARG A 450 -14.21 -11.67 -39.49
C ARG A 450 -14.56 -12.87 -38.61
N HIS A 451 -13.54 -13.44 -37.97
CA HIS A 451 -13.74 -14.43 -36.91
C HIS A 451 -14.16 -13.76 -35.60
N ARG A 452 -14.95 -14.43 -34.77
CA ARG A 452 -15.43 -13.89 -33.49
C ARG A 452 -14.32 -13.39 -32.57
N LEU A 453 -13.20 -14.12 -32.50
CA LEU A 453 -12.06 -13.75 -31.66
C LEU A 453 -11.41 -12.42 -32.07
N LEU A 454 -11.50 -12.04 -33.35
CA LEU A 454 -11.00 -10.73 -33.78
C LEU A 454 -11.85 -9.59 -33.17
N GLU A 455 -13.13 -9.83 -32.86
CA GLU A 455 -13.95 -8.84 -32.17
C GLU A 455 -13.43 -8.58 -30.75
N ASP A 456 -12.96 -9.62 -30.07
CA ASP A 456 -12.36 -9.53 -28.73
C ASP A 456 -11.07 -8.69 -28.76
N VAL A 457 -10.21 -8.91 -29.76
CA VAL A 457 -9.02 -8.07 -29.99
C VAL A 457 -9.40 -6.62 -30.30
N LEU A 458 -10.44 -6.39 -31.10
CA LEU A 458 -10.90 -5.05 -31.43
C LEU A 458 -11.52 -4.33 -30.21
N ARG A 459 -12.16 -5.06 -29.29
CA ARG A 459 -12.59 -4.52 -27.99
C ARG A 459 -11.38 -4.16 -27.12
N LEU A 460 -10.39 -5.06 -27.03
CA LEU A 460 -9.14 -4.80 -26.33
C LEU A 460 -8.41 -3.58 -26.90
N GLN A 461 -8.37 -3.42 -28.22
CA GLN A 461 -7.79 -2.26 -28.90
C GLN A 461 -8.47 -0.93 -28.48
N LYS A 462 -9.81 -0.93 -28.28
CA LYS A 462 -10.51 0.27 -27.77
C LYS A 462 -10.10 0.63 -26.34
N LYS A 463 -9.59 -0.34 -25.56
CA LYS A 463 -9.08 -0.16 -24.19
C LYS A 463 -7.58 0.13 -24.13
N ARG A 464 -6.94 0.46 -25.26
CA ARG A 464 -5.51 0.83 -25.32
C ARG A 464 -5.10 1.87 -24.26
N ALA A 465 -5.90 2.93 -24.09
CA ALA A 465 -5.59 3.97 -23.11
C ALA A 465 -5.54 3.42 -21.67
N ILE A 466 -6.43 2.49 -21.34
CA ILE A 466 -6.47 1.82 -20.04
C ILE A 466 -5.23 0.94 -19.87
N LEU A 467 -4.82 0.18 -20.89
CA LEU A 467 -3.57 -0.61 -20.85
C LEU A 467 -2.34 0.27 -20.62
N GLU A 468 -2.30 1.45 -21.24
CA GLU A 468 -1.23 2.44 -21.04
C GLU A 468 -1.25 3.04 -19.62
N GLU A 469 -2.43 3.30 -19.05
CA GLU A 469 -2.55 3.69 -17.63
C GLU A 469 -2.06 2.56 -16.71
N LEU A 470 -2.44 1.31 -16.99
CA LEU A 470 -2.04 0.15 -16.20
C LEU A 470 -0.53 -0.06 -16.24
N LYS A 471 0.10 -0.02 -17.41
CA LYS A 471 1.55 -0.08 -17.57
C LYS A 471 2.26 0.86 -16.58
N ASN A 472 1.85 2.12 -16.55
CA ASN A 472 2.43 3.14 -15.68
C ASN A 472 2.04 3.00 -14.20
N SER A 473 0.97 2.26 -13.89
CA SER A 473 0.49 2.04 -12.52
C SER A 473 1.04 0.76 -11.90
N VAL A 474 1.30 -0.28 -12.69
CA VAL A 474 1.89 -1.54 -12.18
C VAL A 474 3.40 -1.46 -12.04
N ASN A 475 4.05 -0.60 -12.82
CA ASN A 475 5.49 -0.36 -12.76
C ASN A 475 5.77 1.14 -12.83
N PHE A 476 5.42 1.85 -11.75
CA PHE A 476 5.53 3.31 -11.71
C PHE A 476 6.97 3.76 -11.98
N LYS A 477 7.17 4.59 -13.01
CA LYS A 477 8.49 5.09 -13.45
C LYS A 477 9.58 4.00 -13.55
N ASN A 478 9.20 2.77 -13.92
CA ASN A 478 10.12 1.64 -14.08
C ASN A 478 10.86 1.23 -12.79
N LEU A 479 10.26 1.47 -11.62
CA LEU A 479 10.84 1.09 -10.32
C LEU A 479 11.05 -0.44 -10.18
N GLU A 480 10.29 -1.25 -10.91
CA GLU A 480 10.39 -2.72 -10.90
C GLU A 480 11.21 -3.28 -12.07
N GLY A 481 11.90 -2.42 -12.81
CA GLY A 481 12.68 -2.78 -14.00
C GLY A 481 12.08 -2.25 -15.30
N PRO A 482 12.64 -2.65 -16.46
CA PRO A 482 12.34 -2.01 -17.74
C PRO A 482 11.01 -2.43 -18.38
N PHE A 483 10.40 -3.53 -17.91
CA PHE A 483 9.19 -4.09 -18.49
C PHE A 483 8.08 -4.19 -17.45
N SER A 484 6.85 -3.97 -17.89
CA SER A 484 5.66 -4.11 -17.05
C SER A 484 5.03 -5.47 -17.35
N ASN A 485 5.45 -6.52 -16.63
CA ASN A 485 5.08 -7.89 -16.97
C ASN A 485 3.57 -8.16 -16.90
N ILE A 486 3.01 -8.89 -17.87
CA ILE A 486 1.59 -9.23 -17.88
C ILE A 486 1.30 -10.34 -16.89
N PHE A 487 2.04 -11.45 -16.94
CA PHE A 487 1.73 -12.63 -16.14
C PHE A 487 1.81 -12.37 -14.64
N SER A 488 2.75 -11.53 -14.19
CA SER A 488 2.87 -11.15 -12.77
C SER A 488 1.80 -10.17 -12.30
N ASN A 489 1.08 -9.53 -13.23
CA ASN A 489 0.08 -8.49 -12.95
C ASN A 489 -1.32 -8.90 -13.44
N LEU A 490 -1.58 -10.21 -13.60
CA LEU A 490 -2.89 -10.72 -14.02
C LEU A 490 -4.01 -10.42 -13.02
N GLU A 491 -3.70 -10.41 -11.73
CA GLU A 491 -4.66 -10.03 -10.67
C GLU A 491 -5.17 -8.61 -10.92
N MET A 492 -4.26 -7.68 -11.23
CA MET A 492 -4.61 -6.31 -11.57
C MET A 492 -5.51 -6.22 -12.80
N LEU A 493 -5.26 -7.00 -13.85
CA LEU A 493 -6.14 -7.08 -15.01
C LEU A 493 -7.54 -7.63 -14.65
N CYS A 494 -7.62 -8.56 -13.71
CA CYS A 494 -8.89 -9.14 -13.23
C CYS A 494 -9.71 -8.16 -12.37
N LEU A 495 -9.05 -7.27 -11.64
CA LEU A 495 -9.70 -6.22 -10.83
C LEU A 495 -10.23 -5.06 -11.69
N MET A 496 -9.68 -4.90 -12.89
CA MET A 496 -10.08 -3.88 -13.84
C MET A 496 -11.26 -4.36 -14.69
N ASP A 497 -11.92 -3.43 -15.37
CA ASP A 497 -13.10 -3.70 -16.19
C ASP A 497 -12.73 -4.33 -17.55
N PHE A 498 -12.06 -5.49 -17.53
CA PHE A 498 -11.80 -6.33 -18.69
C PHE A 498 -12.69 -7.58 -18.67
N GLN A 499 -13.26 -7.91 -19.82
CA GLN A 499 -13.99 -9.15 -20.04
C GLN A 499 -13.01 -10.32 -20.14
N GLU A 500 -13.48 -11.53 -19.82
CA GLU A 500 -12.63 -12.73 -19.80
C GLU A 500 -12.00 -13.01 -21.17
N SER A 501 -12.76 -12.78 -22.25
CA SER A 501 -12.27 -12.90 -23.62
C SER A 501 -11.14 -11.90 -23.92
N GLU A 502 -11.21 -10.68 -23.40
CA GLU A 502 -10.19 -9.65 -23.62
C GLU A 502 -8.88 -10.01 -22.90
N ILE A 503 -8.96 -10.57 -21.69
CA ILE A 503 -7.80 -11.06 -20.96
C ILE A 503 -7.16 -12.26 -21.68
N MET A 504 -7.97 -13.20 -22.18
CA MET A 504 -7.44 -14.32 -22.98
C MET A 504 -6.74 -13.87 -24.26
N GLU A 505 -7.30 -12.90 -24.99
CA GLU A 505 -6.64 -12.33 -26.18
C GLU A 505 -5.34 -11.60 -25.81
N LEU A 506 -5.30 -10.89 -24.68
CA LEU A 506 -4.08 -10.27 -24.18
C LEU A 506 -3.00 -11.33 -23.92
N LEU A 507 -3.36 -12.43 -23.26
CA LEU A 507 -2.45 -13.55 -23.02
C LEU A 507 -1.98 -14.20 -24.32
N ARG A 508 -2.87 -14.36 -25.30
CA ARG A 508 -2.54 -14.88 -26.64
C ARG A 508 -1.57 -13.97 -27.39
N ILE A 509 -1.69 -12.64 -27.28
CA ILE A 509 -0.68 -11.72 -27.83
C ILE A 509 0.70 -12.03 -27.23
N VAL A 510 0.78 -12.21 -25.92
CA VAL A 510 2.05 -12.47 -25.21
C VAL A 510 2.70 -13.79 -25.67
N VAL A 511 1.93 -14.89 -25.70
CA VAL A 511 2.44 -16.20 -26.13
C VAL A 511 2.52 -16.38 -27.65
N GLY A 512 1.92 -15.46 -28.41
CA GLY A 512 1.62 -15.59 -29.83
C GLY A 512 0.32 -16.37 -30.06
N HIS A 513 -0.54 -15.89 -30.96
CA HIS A 513 -1.85 -16.52 -31.21
C HIS A 513 -1.77 -17.91 -31.84
N SER A 514 -0.62 -18.28 -32.43
CA SER A 514 -0.44 -19.58 -33.08
C SER A 514 1.04 -19.85 -33.40
N PRO A 515 1.41 -21.11 -33.74
CA PRO A 515 2.77 -21.45 -34.14
C PRO A 515 3.24 -20.82 -35.47
N PHE A 516 2.34 -20.23 -36.27
CA PHE A 516 2.66 -19.68 -37.60
C PHE A 516 3.87 -18.74 -37.59
N GLY A 517 3.91 -17.77 -36.68
CA GLY A 517 5.04 -16.83 -36.60
C GLY A 517 6.38 -17.52 -36.30
N ARG A 518 6.37 -18.59 -35.50
CA ARG A 518 7.59 -19.37 -35.21
C ARG A 518 7.99 -20.27 -36.39
N ILE A 519 7.04 -20.82 -37.12
CA ILE A 519 7.29 -21.61 -38.34
C ILE A 519 7.90 -20.72 -39.43
N ILE A 520 7.31 -19.54 -39.67
CA ILE A 520 7.83 -18.56 -40.65
C ILE A 520 9.26 -18.16 -40.29
N LEU A 521 9.57 -17.97 -39.00
CA LEU A 521 10.93 -17.67 -38.55
C LEU A 521 11.87 -18.90 -38.50
N GLY A 522 11.44 -20.07 -39.00
CA GLY A 522 12.23 -21.31 -39.03
C GLY A 522 12.47 -21.96 -37.67
N LYS A 523 11.73 -21.55 -36.62
CA LYS A 523 11.90 -22.03 -35.24
C LYS A 523 11.09 -23.28 -34.92
N LEU A 524 10.08 -23.60 -35.72
CA LEU A 524 9.20 -24.76 -35.56
C LEU A 524 8.86 -25.38 -36.92
N HIS A 525 8.51 -26.66 -36.90
CA HIS A 525 8.08 -27.41 -38.08
C HIS A 525 6.58 -27.22 -38.37
N GLU A 526 6.17 -27.25 -39.65
CA GLU A 526 4.76 -27.07 -40.10
C GLU A 526 3.79 -28.05 -39.41
N LYS A 527 4.23 -29.28 -39.10
CA LYS A 527 3.47 -30.28 -38.31
C LYS A 527 2.90 -29.75 -36.99
N ARG A 528 3.46 -28.69 -36.42
CA ARG A 528 2.91 -28.04 -35.22
C ARG A 528 1.56 -27.33 -35.46
N LEU A 529 1.10 -27.24 -36.71
CA LEU A 529 -0.22 -26.70 -37.07
C LEU A 529 -1.34 -27.74 -36.98
N GLU A 530 -1.04 -29.03 -36.82
CA GLU A 530 -2.02 -30.13 -36.76
C GLU A 530 -3.20 -29.83 -35.80
N PRO A 531 -2.99 -29.38 -34.54
CA PRO A 531 -4.11 -29.07 -33.65
C PRO A 531 -5.04 -27.96 -34.18
N ILE A 532 -4.47 -26.96 -34.86
CA ILE A 532 -5.25 -25.86 -35.47
C ILE A 532 -6.03 -26.36 -36.68
N LEU A 533 -5.41 -27.22 -37.49
CA LEU A 533 -6.03 -27.81 -38.66
C LEU A 533 -7.20 -28.73 -38.27
N GLU A 534 -7.01 -29.59 -37.27
CA GLU A 534 -8.07 -30.44 -36.72
C GLU A 534 -9.22 -29.61 -36.12
N TYR A 535 -8.89 -28.55 -35.38
CA TYR A 535 -9.90 -27.67 -34.82
C TYR A 535 -10.68 -26.95 -35.94
N ALA A 536 -9.99 -26.39 -36.93
CA ALA A 536 -10.62 -25.68 -38.05
C ALA A 536 -11.50 -26.59 -38.92
N LYS A 537 -11.15 -27.87 -39.04
CA LYS A 537 -11.97 -28.90 -39.72
C LYS A 537 -13.32 -29.17 -39.04
N ARG A 538 -13.40 -28.98 -37.72
CA ARG A 538 -14.63 -29.19 -36.94
C ARG A 538 -15.57 -27.98 -37.02
N LEU A 539 -15.09 -26.85 -37.52
CA LEU A 539 -15.88 -25.65 -37.73
C LEU A 539 -16.54 -25.68 -39.11
N ASP A 540 -17.59 -24.88 -39.29
CA ASP A 540 -18.13 -24.62 -40.62
C ASP A 540 -17.05 -24.01 -41.53
N SER A 541 -17.06 -24.35 -42.82
CA SER A 541 -16.00 -23.98 -43.77
C SER A 541 -15.69 -22.47 -43.77
N ASP A 542 -16.72 -21.62 -43.72
CA ASP A 542 -16.53 -20.17 -43.63
C ASP A 542 -15.92 -19.71 -42.29
N GLU A 543 -16.28 -20.37 -41.18
CA GLU A 543 -15.73 -20.07 -39.86
C GLU A 543 -14.27 -20.52 -39.74
N GLY A 544 -13.94 -21.72 -40.23
CA GLY A 544 -12.57 -22.22 -40.33
C GLY A 544 -11.67 -21.32 -41.20
N LEU A 545 -12.19 -20.85 -42.34
CA LEU A 545 -11.47 -19.87 -43.17
C LEU A 545 -11.30 -18.52 -42.47
N ASN A 546 -12.32 -18.07 -41.72
CA ASN A 546 -12.23 -16.84 -40.93
C ASN A 546 -11.21 -16.97 -39.78
N LEU A 547 -11.11 -18.14 -39.15
CA LEU A 547 -10.08 -18.42 -38.13
C LEU A 547 -8.68 -18.19 -38.71
N PHE A 548 -8.35 -18.76 -39.86
CA PHE A 548 -7.06 -18.55 -40.51
C PHE A 548 -6.82 -17.09 -40.92
N ARG A 549 -7.86 -16.38 -41.35
CA ARG A 549 -7.73 -14.94 -41.63
C ARG A 549 -7.38 -14.14 -40.38
N TYR A 550 -8.00 -14.46 -39.24
CA TYR A 550 -7.69 -13.85 -37.95
C TYR A 550 -6.26 -14.18 -37.49
N LEU A 551 -5.89 -15.46 -37.50
CA LEU A 551 -4.55 -15.90 -37.13
C LEU A 551 -3.47 -15.24 -38.02
N ARG A 552 -3.71 -15.13 -39.33
CA ARG A 552 -2.79 -14.47 -40.27
C ARG A 552 -2.59 -13.00 -39.92
N LEU A 553 -3.69 -12.29 -39.66
CA LEU A 553 -3.67 -10.90 -39.28
C LEU A 553 -2.88 -10.71 -37.97
N MET A 554 -3.18 -11.49 -36.93
CA MET A 554 -2.49 -11.39 -35.65
C MET A 554 -1.02 -11.78 -35.74
N THR A 555 -0.68 -12.83 -36.50
CA THR A 555 0.71 -13.23 -36.76
C THR A 555 1.49 -12.10 -37.42
N ALA A 556 0.91 -11.41 -38.41
CA ALA A 556 1.54 -10.26 -39.04
C ALA A 556 1.79 -9.13 -38.03
N CYS A 557 0.79 -8.78 -37.22
CA CYS A 557 0.92 -7.76 -36.16
C CYS A 557 2.04 -8.11 -35.17
N GLU A 558 2.08 -9.35 -34.69
CA GLU A 558 3.07 -9.83 -33.72
C GLU A 558 4.49 -9.82 -34.29
N LEU A 559 4.66 -10.22 -35.55
CA LEU A 559 5.96 -10.21 -36.23
C LEU A 559 6.45 -8.78 -36.42
N GLU A 560 5.61 -7.87 -36.92
CA GLU A 560 5.99 -6.46 -37.10
C GLU A 560 6.28 -5.77 -35.77
N ALA A 561 5.49 -6.03 -34.73
CA ALA A 561 5.74 -5.53 -33.40
C ALA A 561 7.06 -6.07 -32.84
N SER A 562 7.39 -7.34 -33.08
CA SER A 562 8.67 -7.92 -32.64
C SER A 562 9.86 -7.35 -33.41
N LEU A 563 9.74 -7.19 -34.73
CA LEU A 563 10.79 -6.67 -35.60
C LEU A 563 10.96 -5.15 -35.51
N GLY A 564 9.94 -4.43 -35.04
CA GLY A 564 9.92 -2.96 -35.00
C GLY A 564 9.80 -2.29 -36.37
N LYS A 565 9.50 -3.05 -37.43
CA LYS A 565 9.37 -2.58 -38.81
C LYS A 565 8.30 -3.37 -39.58
N PRO A 566 7.74 -2.82 -40.67
CA PRO A 566 6.80 -3.53 -41.53
C PRO A 566 7.39 -4.83 -42.10
N LEU A 567 6.56 -5.83 -42.37
CA LEU A 567 6.98 -7.07 -43.01
C LEU A 567 7.59 -6.80 -44.40
N SER A 568 8.68 -7.52 -44.70
CA SER A 568 9.25 -7.54 -46.05
C SER A 568 8.34 -8.28 -47.02
N ALA A 569 8.56 -8.05 -48.32
CA ALA A 569 7.87 -8.79 -49.39
C ALA A 569 8.01 -10.31 -49.25
N SER A 570 9.21 -10.78 -48.89
CA SER A 570 9.51 -12.20 -48.68
C SER A 570 8.71 -12.79 -47.50
N LEU A 571 8.76 -12.15 -46.33
CA LEU A 571 8.05 -12.63 -45.14
C LEU A 571 6.52 -12.59 -45.34
N MET A 572 6.01 -11.57 -46.03
CA MET A 572 4.59 -11.50 -46.36
C MET A 572 4.20 -12.64 -47.31
N LYS A 573 5.01 -12.95 -48.32
CA LYS A 573 4.76 -14.07 -49.22
C LYS A 573 4.76 -15.41 -48.46
N GLU A 574 5.78 -15.66 -47.64
CA GLU A 574 5.88 -16.87 -46.81
C GLU A 574 4.66 -17.04 -45.88
N LEU A 575 4.24 -15.94 -45.24
CA LEU A 575 3.01 -15.91 -44.43
C LEU A 575 1.80 -16.33 -45.26
N PHE A 576 1.57 -15.70 -46.41
CA PHE A 576 0.40 -16.00 -47.24
C PHE A 576 0.40 -17.42 -47.79
N GLU A 577 1.55 -17.94 -48.23
CA GLU A 577 1.67 -19.31 -48.72
C GLU A 577 1.33 -20.35 -47.65
N LEU A 578 1.85 -20.17 -46.42
CA LEU A 578 1.58 -21.08 -45.31
C LEU A 578 0.09 -21.08 -44.93
N TYR A 579 -0.54 -19.90 -44.88
CA TYR A 579 -1.98 -19.80 -44.60
C TYR A 579 -2.86 -20.32 -45.75
N ASP A 580 -2.45 -20.13 -47.00
CA ASP A 580 -3.19 -20.64 -48.17
C ASP A 580 -3.14 -22.18 -48.25
N LYS A 581 -2.03 -22.81 -47.85
CA LYS A 581 -1.98 -24.28 -47.65
C LYS A 581 -3.03 -24.75 -46.64
N CYS A 582 -3.09 -24.10 -45.47
CA CYS A 582 -4.05 -24.44 -44.42
C CYS A 582 -5.52 -24.22 -44.85
N ALA A 583 -5.79 -23.12 -45.55
CA ALA A 583 -7.12 -22.82 -46.07
C ALA A 583 -7.60 -23.83 -47.14
N ARG A 584 -6.67 -24.32 -47.98
CA ARG A 584 -6.96 -25.40 -48.95
C ARG A 584 -7.30 -26.71 -48.26
N TYR A 585 -6.55 -27.08 -47.23
CA TYR A 585 -6.80 -28.28 -46.44
C TYR A 585 -8.19 -28.28 -45.78
N VAL A 586 -8.64 -27.13 -45.25
CA VAL A 586 -10.00 -27.01 -44.68
C VAL A 586 -11.09 -27.00 -45.74
N SER A 587 -10.85 -26.37 -46.89
CA SER A 587 -11.85 -26.31 -47.98
C SER A 587 -11.97 -27.63 -48.73
N ASN A 588 -10.89 -28.41 -48.84
CA ASN A 588 -10.84 -29.71 -49.50
C ASN A 588 -9.91 -30.65 -48.71
N PRO A 589 -10.45 -31.44 -47.77
CA PRO A 589 -9.65 -32.31 -46.91
C PRO A 589 -9.04 -33.49 -47.70
N GLY A 590 -7.73 -33.47 -47.90
CA GLY A 590 -6.91 -34.62 -48.35
C GLY A 590 -5.96 -35.13 -47.25
N PRO A 591 -5.13 -36.15 -47.51
CA PRO A 591 -4.08 -36.59 -46.60
C PRO A 591 -3.14 -35.44 -46.24
N GLU A 592 -2.80 -35.26 -44.95
CA GLU A 592 -1.92 -34.15 -44.50
C GLU A 592 -0.56 -34.12 -45.19
N VAL A 593 -0.06 -35.31 -45.53
CA VAL A 593 1.18 -35.53 -46.27
C VAL A 593 1.14 -34.85 -47.65
N GLU A 594 -0.03 -34.65 -48.27
CA GLU A 594 -0.14 -33.95 -49.55
C GLU A 594 0.00 -32.43 -49.45
N TYR A 595 -0.15 -31.86 -48.24
CA TYR A 595 -0.15 -30.41 -48.01
C TYR A 595 1.09 -29.94 -47.24
N PHE A 596 1.65 -30.79 -46.37
CA PHE A 596 2.74 -30.48 -45.45
C PHE A 596 3.85 -31.56 -45.54
N THR A 597 4.60 -31.58 -46.64
CA THR A 597 5.56 -32.67 -46.96
C THR A 597 7.04 -32.34 -46.94
N HIS A 598 7.49 -31.13 -46.58
CA HIS A 598 8.90 -30.77 -46.77
C HIS A 598 9.62 -30.28 -45.51
N GLU A 599 10.81 -30.82 -45.30
CA GLU A 599 11.85 -30.25 -44.44
C GLU A 599 12.20 -28.84 -44.92
N GLY A 600 11.75 -27.80 -44.21
CA GLY A 600 12.53 -26.57 -44.04
C GLY A 600 12.79 -25.64 -45.24
N ASP A 601 11.94 -25.58 -46.27
CA ASP A 601 12.10 -24.66 -47.42
C ASP A 601 11.68 -23.19 -47.15
N PHE A 602 11.64 -22.72 -45.89
CA PHE A 602 11.47 -21.29 -45.61
C PHE A 602 12.83 -20.59 -45.63
N ILE A 603 13.03 -19.73 -46.63
CA ILE A 603 14.29 -19.03 -46.96
C ILE A 603 14.77 -18.17 -45.77
N SER A 604 13.86 -17.66 -44.94
CA SER A 604 14.17 -16.77 -43.83
C SER A 604 14.89 -17.42 -42.63
N GLY A 605 14.78 -18.75 -42.45
CA GLY A 605 15.49 -19.49 -41.40
C GLY A 605 17.00 -19.56 -41.58
N GLN A 606 17.49 -19.47 -42.82
CA GLN A 606 18.93 -19.44 -43.13
C GLN A 606 19.52 -18.02 -43.02
N ALA A 607 18.74 -16.97 -43.29
CA ALA A 607 19.20 -15.59 -43.27
C ALA A 607 19.29 -14.98 -41.86
N LEU A 608 18.43 -15.38 -40.92
CA LEU A 608 18.44 -14.90 -39.53
C LEU A 608 19.57 -15.51 -38.66
N LYS A 609 20.31 -16.50 -39.17
CA LYS A 609 21.51 -17.02 -38.49
C LYS A 609 22.72 -16.07 -38.52
N ILE A 610 22.68 -14.99 -39.29
CA ILE A 610 23.83 -14.09 -39.48
C ILE A 610 23.71 -12.79 -38.67
N THR A 611 22.57 -12.50 -38.04
CA THR A 611 22.43 -11.29 -37.21
C THR A 611 21.39 -11.48 -36.11
N VAL A 612 21.82 -12.10 -35.00
CA VAL A 612 21.29 -11.88 -33.66
C VAL A 612 22.49 -11.68 -32.74
#